data_AF-A0A383BMZ3-F1
#
_entry.id   AF-A0A383BMZ3-F1
#
_cell.length_a   1.000
_cell.length_b   1.000
_cell.length_c   1.000
_cell.angle_alpha   90.00
_cell.angle_beta   90.00
_cell.angle_gamma   90.00
#
_symmetry.space_group_name_H-M   'P 1'
#
loop_
_entity.id
_entity.type
_entity.pdbx_description
1 polymer ?
#
loop_
_entity_poly.entity_id
_entity_poly.type
_entity_poly.pdbx_seq_one_letter_code
_entity_poly.pdbx_strand_id
1 'polypeptide(L)'
;MIAQKIRQVGARLSSQANNGRRLNMVRFARCNSLLSLALDASGKGCRYVAKGDDDDAVVKDMSEHLTSVHQVDPGIMKFNILASTRTHNS
;
A
#
# COMPACT_ATOMS: atom_id res chain seq x y z
N MET A 1 -41.30 30.90 24.87
CA MET A 1 -40.42 30.64 26.04
C MET A 1 -40.05 29.15 26.04
N ILE A 2 -38.74 28.86 25.99
CA ILE A 2 -38.02 27.69 26.58
C ILE A 2 -38.38 26.30 25.99
N ALA A 3 -37.65 25.71 25.02
CA ALA A 3 -36.28 25.15 25.00
C ALA A 3 -36.01 23.98 25.98
N GLN A 4 -35.69 22.78 25.43
CA GLN A 4 -34.67 21.78 25.85
C GLN A 4 -35.08 20.37 25.35
N LYS A 5 -34.55 19.80 24.26
CA LYS A 5 -33.16 19.37 23.93
C LYS A 5 -32.67 18.21 24.81
N ILE A 6 -33.15 17.00 24.53
CA ILE A 6 -32.62 15.74 25.08
C ILE A 6 -31.25 15.47 24.44
N ARG A 7 -30.21 15.46 25.28
CA ARG A 7 -28.81 15.26 24.90
C ARG A 7 -28.50 13.78 24.80
N GLN A 8 -27.89 13.38 23.69
CA GLN A 8 -27.22 12.10 23.50
C GLN A 8 -26.16 11.92 24.59
N VAL A 9 -26.21 10.79 25.30
CA VAL A 9 -25.22 10.40 26.29
C VAL A 9 -24.23 9.44 25.64
N GLY A 10 -22.97 9.88 25.52
CA GLY A 10 -21.85 9.06 25.96
C GLY A 10 -21.12 8.14 24.97
N ALA A 11 -20.91 8.52 23.71
CA ALA A 11 -19.87 7.90 22.89
C ALA A 11 -18.55 8.67 23.03
N ARG A 12 -17.79 8.43 24.10
CA ARG A 12 -16.38 8.85 24.20
C ARG A 12 -15.67 8.06 25.29
N LEU A 13 -15.17 6.89 24.92
CA LEU A 13 -14.11 6.22 25.65
C LEU A 13 -12.92 6.03 24.72
N SER A 14 -11.89 6.83 25.03
CA SER A 14 -10.49 6.42 25.03
C SER A 14 -9.80 6.32 23.67
N SER A 15 -9.36 7.49 23.21
CA SER A 15 -8.07 7.63 22.51
C SER A 15 -6.98 7.00 23.38
N GLN A 16 -6.66 5.74 23.11
CA GLN A 16 -5.39 5.18 23.56
C GLN A 16 -4.31 5.68 22.63
N ALA A 17 -3.60 6.72 23.11
CA ALA A 17 -2.31 7.11 22.63
C ALA A 17 -1.32 5.93 22.81
N ASN A 18 -1.20 5.08 21.81
CA ASN A 18 -0.09 4.13 21.71
C ASN A 18 1.16 4.87 21.25
N ASN A 19 1.82 5.53 22.21
CA ASN A 19 3.21 5.94 22.07
C ASN A 19 4.13 4.76 22.43
N GLY A 20 4.04 3.70 21.63
CA GLY A 20 5.00 2.61 21.57
C GLY A 20 5.59 2.65 20.17
N ARG A 21 6.92 2.57 20.05
CA ARG A 21 7.68 2.59 18.78
C ARG A 21 6.81 2.17 17.60
N ARG A 22 6.43 3.13 16.73
CA ARG A 22 5.79 2.83 15.45
C ARG A 22 6.78 1.95 14.69
N LEU A 23 6.60 0.63 14.76
CA LEU A 23 7.22 -0.28 13.81
C LEU A 23 6.69 0.21 12.48
N ASN A 24 7.50 0.94 11.71
CA ASN A 24 7.08 1.43 10.41
C ASN A 24 7.10 0.20 9.49
N MET A 25 6.00 -0.54 9.53
CA MET A 25 5.78 -1.75 8.76
C MET A 25 5.58 -1.32 7.30
N VAL A 26 6.68 -1.27 6.56
CA VAL A 26 6.64 -0.88 5.15
C VAL A 26 6.17 -2.08 4.35
N ARG A 27 5.06 -1.93 3.63
CA ARG A 27 4.60 -2.88 2.61
C ARG A 27 5.42 -2.68 1.35
N PHE A 28 5.80 -3.75 0.67
CA PHE A 28 6.54 -3.65 -0.58
C PHE A 28 6.28 -4.82 -1.53
N ALA A 29 6.38 -4.56 -2.83
CA ALA A 29 6.32 -5.57 -3.89
C ALA A 29 7.49 -5.37 -4.86
N ARG A 30 8.09 -6.45 -5.35
CA ARG A 30 9.19 -6.38 -6.34
C ARG A 30 8.69 -6.74 -7.72
N CYS A 31 9.02 -5.94 -8.73
CA CYS A 31 8.56 -6.18 -10.10
C CYS A 31 9.02 -7.56 -10.63
N ASN A 32 10.26 -7.98 -10.33
CA ASN A 32 10.75 -9.30 -10.73
C ASN A 32 10.03 -10.48 -10.05
N SER A 33 9.26 -10.24 -8.98
CA SER A 33 8.41 -11.28 -8.37
C SER A 33 7.09 -11.45 -9.12
N LEU A 34 6.72 -10.47 -9.95
CA LEU A 34 5.54 -10.48 -10.81
C LEU A 34 5.90 -10.91 -12.24
N LEU A 35 7.02 -10.39 -12.75
CA LEU A 35 7.50 -10.57 -14.11
C LEU A 35 8.97 -10.99 -14.08
N SER A 36 9.24 -12.28 -13.91
CA SER A 36 10.57 -12.84 -13.61
C SER A 36 11.70 -12.45 -14.58
N LEU A 37 11.37 -12.09 -15.84
CA LEU A 37 12.34 -11.72 -16.89
C LEU A 37 12.12 -10.30 -17.44
N ALA A 38 11.33 -9.47 -16.76
CA ALA A 38 11.10 -8.10 -17.19
C ALA A 38 12.42 -7.31 -17.22
N LEU A 39 12.62 -6.53 -18.28
CA LEU A 39 13.76 -5.61 -18.42
C LEU A 39 13.30 -4.18 -18.11
N ASP A 40 14.13 -3.44 -17.37
CA ASP A 40 13.94 -2.01 -17.15
C ASP A 40 14.17 -1.20 -18.44
N ALA A 41 13.95 0.11 -18.37
CA ALA A 41 14.15 1.03 -19.49
C ALA A 41 15.60 1.07 -20.03
N SER A 42 16.57 0.57 -19.27
CA SER A 42 17.98 0.46 -19.69
C SER A 42 18.33 -0.92 -20.27
N GLY A 43 17.35 -1.82 -20.41
CA GLY A 43 17.55 -3.19 -20.92
C GLY A 43 18.17 -4.14 -19.91
N LYS A 44 18.24 -3.78 -18.62
CA LYS A 44 18.73 -4.66 -17.54
C LYS A 44 17.55 -5.31 -16.83
N GLY A 45 17.77 -6.45 -16.15
CA GLY A 45 16.71 -7.09 -15.38
C GLY A 45 16.05 -6.12 -14.38
N CYS A 46 14.73 -5.98 -14.44
CA CYS A 46 13.98 -4.99 -13.68
C CYS A 46 14.05 -5.29 -12.17
N ARG A 47 14.63 -4.36 -11.42
CA ARG A 47 14.76 -4.46 -9.95
C ARG A 47 13.88 -3.45 -9.21
N TYR A 48 12.85 -2.93 -9.86
CA TYR A 48 11.93 -1.99 -9.24
C TYR A 48 11.23 -2.61 -8.02
N VAL A 49 11.10 -1.80 -6.97
CA VAL A 49 10.44 -2.18 -5.72
C VAL A 49 9.44 -1.10 -5.38
N ALA A 50 8.15 -1.42 -5.48
CA ALA A 50 7.09 -0.55 -5.01
C ALA A 50 7.01 -0.61 -3.49
N LYS A 51 6.77 0.53 -2.83
CA LYS A 51 6.69 0.63 -1.37
C LYS A 51 5.53 1.51 -0.94
N GLY A 52 4.89 1.15 0.16
CA GLY A 52 3.76 1.90 0.70
C GLY A 52 3.54 1.62 2.18
N ASP A 53 2.78 2.51 2.83
CA ASP A 53 2.34 2.32 4.22
C ASP A 53 1.23 1.26 4.32
N ASP A 54 0.52 0.99 3.21
CA ASP A 54 -0.53 0.00 3.07
C ASP A 54 -0.47 -0.70 1.69
N ASP A 55 -1.34 -1.69 1.49
CA ASP A 55 -1.38 -2.47 0.25
C ASP A 55 -1.85 -1.63 -0.95
N ASP A 56 -2.76 -0.68 -0.75
CA ASP A 56 -3.29 0.16 -1.82
C ASP A 56 -2.20 1.10 -2.37
N ALA A 57 -1.35 1.64 -1.49
CA ALA A 57 -0.18 2.41 -1.87
C ALA A 57 0.82 1.57 -2.68
N VAL A 58 1.07 0.32 -2.29
CA VAL A 58 1.94 -0.60 -3.06
C VAL A 58 1.31 -0.96 -4.41
N VAL A 59 0.01 -1.23 -4.45
CA VAL A 59 -0.72 -1.53 -5.69
C VAL A 59 -0.64 -0.35 -6.64
N LYS A 60 -0.88 0.87 -6.16
CA LYS A 60 -0.82 2.08 -6.98
C LYS A 60 0.58 2.26 -7.58
N ASP A 61 1.61 2.25 -6.75
CA ASP A 61 3.00 2.46 -7.16
C ASP A 61 3.49 1.39 -8.16
N MET A 62 3.23 0.10 -7.88
CA MET A 62 3.58 -0.98 -8.82
C MET A 62 2.78 -0.89 -10.12
N SER A 63 1.51 -0.48 -10.06
CA SER A 63 0.66 -0.32 -11.24
C SER A 63 1.20 0.77 -12.18
N GLU A 64 1.61 1.92 -11.62
CA GLU A 64 2.24 3.00 -12.36
C GLU A 64 3.55 2.55 -13.03
N HIS A 65 4.37 1.76 -12.32
CA HIS A 65 5.58 1.17 -12.90
C HIS A 65 5.29 0.19 -14.04
N LEU A 66 4.36 -0.75 -13.83
CA LEU A 66 3.97 -1.75 -14.83
C LEU A 66 3.45 -1.11 -16.13
N THR A 67 2.65 -0.05 -16.03
CA THR A 67 2.16 0.68 -17.20
C THR A 67 3.28 1.45 -17.90
N SER A 68 4.12 2.17 -17.15
CA SER A 68 5.13 3.05 -17.72
C SER A 68 6.32 2.32 -18.33
N VAL A 69 6.76 1.19 -17.73
CA VAL A 69 7.97 0.48 -18.15
C VAL A 69 7.66 -0.78 -18.95
N HIS A 70 6.59 -1.48 -18.60
CA HIS A 70 6.28 -2.79 -19.19
C HIS A 70 5.01 -2.80 -20.05
N GLN A 71 4.30 -1.67 -20.14
CA GLN A 71 3.03 -1.55 -20.85
C GLN A 71 2.00 -2.62 -20.46
N VAL A 72 2.05 -3.08 -19.21
CA VAL A 72 1.12 -4.06 -18.65
C VAL A 72 -0.08 -3.33 -18.06
N ASP A 73 -1.28 -3.81 -18.38
CA ASP A 73 -2.52 -3.31 -17.79
C ASP A 73 -2.57 -3.64 -16.29
N PRO A 74 -2.64 -2.64 -15.40
CA PRO A 74 -2.70 -2.87 -13.97
C PRO A 74 -4.02 -3.51 -13.52
N GLY A 75 -5.10 -3.39 -14.29
CA GLY A 75 -6.42 -3.95 -13.96
C GLY A 75 -6.39 -5.47 -13.77
N ILE A 76 -5.56 -6.17 -14.54
CA ILE A 76 -5.38 -7.63 -14.43
C ILE A 76 -4.30 -8.03 -13.42
N MET A 77 -3.47 -7.09 -12.94
CA MET A 77 -2.31 -7.38 -12.10
C MET A 77 -2.54 -7.11 -10.61
N LYS A 78 -3.64 -6.47 -10.21
CA LYS A 78 -3.92 -6.13 -8.80
C LYS A 78 -3.71 -7.30 -7.84
N PHE A 79 -4.34 -8.45 -8.12
CA PHE A 79 -4.23 -9.62 -7.24
C PHE A 79 -2.82 -10.21 -7.20
N ASN A 80 -2.09 -10.16 -8.32
CA ASN A 80 -0.69 -10.61 -8.37
C ASN A 80 0.20 -9.70 -7.52
N ILE A 81 0.00 -8.37 -7.61
CA ILE A 81 0.74 -7.39 -6.80
C ILE A 81 0.50 -7.67 -5.31
N LEU A 82 -0.76 -7.84 -4.90
CA LEU A 82 -1.13 -8.18 -3.52
C LEU A 82 -0.50 -9.50 -3.06
N ALA A 83 -0.58 -10.56 -3.88
CA ALA A 83 0.02 -11.86 -3.56
C ALA A 83 1.56 -11.80 -3.42
N SER A 84 2.20 -10.88 -4.15
CA SER A 84 3.65 -10.65 -4.08
C SER A 84 4.07 -9.68 -2.97
N THR A 85 3.11 -8.97 -2.37
CA THR A 85 3.38 -7.93 -1.37
C THR A 85 3.87 -8.56 -0.07
N ARG A 86 4.96 -8.01 0.47
CA ARG A 86 5.57 -8.44 1.72
C ARG A 86 5.67 -7.25 2.66
N THR A 87 5.80 -7.54 3.95
CA THR A 87 5.99 -6.52 4.98
C THR A 87 7.42 -6.55 5.50
N HIS A 88 8.05 -5.38 5.61
CA HIS A 88 9.35 -5.20 6.23
C HIS A 88 9.20 -4.39 7.53
N ASN A 89 9.66 -4.96 8.64
CA ASN A 89 9.83 -4.22 9.89
C ASN A 89 11.17 -3.51 9.81
N SER A 90 11.15 -2.17 9.72
CA SER A 90 12.36 -1.34 9.70
C SER A 90 12.70 -0.82 11.09
#